data_AF-A0A1C6VXX5-F1
#
_entry.id   AF-A0A1C6VXX5-F1
#
_cell.length_a   1.000
_cell.length_b   1.000
_cell.length_c   1.000
_cell.angle_alpha   90.00
_cell.angle_beta   90.00
_cell.angle_gamma   90.00
#
_symmetry.space_group_name_H-M   'P 1'
#
loop_
_entity.id
_entity.type
_entity.pdbx_description
1 polymer ?
#
loop_
_entity_poly.entity_id
_entity_poly.type
_entity_poly.pdbx_seq_one_letter_code
_entity_poly.pdbx_strand_id
1 'polypeptide(L)'
;MQIDQDGPAGGVDVVVFGHGPAVDRLAEACRSTGRPVRTVTLPAEAVEPVGGIVDFLAHPDSPHRAVLVGAGPLGVAGLTVADRHPERVAAVVALDLPAAPPEAEWVSCPTLLLPPAPAEVDLPALGPFLDRVAADLDDASSCQVRPPALTPALLNDPETLGQLRAAGPVHRVSLVATTPTWVLTGHEVTTTTLADPRLAGEREMTAGFRLSPPGENTDHRGEQDLVTVDAELHARLRRLVAAHLTPRRVDALRPRIQRETDRLLDAIDPGSVTNLVESFARPLPIVVLCELLGVPEADRGYVEDWLVRRMREWPPDPHADVDDYLVELIAARRARPGDDLISAVVRAEGAALDEADLVSAARWLMVGGHRAPMALLANGVAALLGEPTQWRRLVDAPDLVETAVEELMRYVTPFPVGLARIASAPIDVAGRTIAADSLVAASLIAANHDPARFTDPDALDVARSANPHLSFGHGHHYCVGAALARAEAQIAFGTLARRFPGMRLAVDTRELHYRQNRMRYLLELPIVLRPSGPPAATAA
;
A
#
# COMPACT_ATOMS: atom_id res chain seq x y z
N MET A 1 31.34 -10.51 13.20
CA MET A 1 30.45 -10.27 14.35
C MET A 1 30.98 -11.08 15.52
N GLN A 2 31.44 -10.44 16.59
CA GLN A 2 31.89 -11.14 17.80
C GLN A 2 30.77 -11.00 18.82
N ILE A 3 30.20 -12.12 19.24
CA ILE A 3 29.12 -12.14 20.22
C ILE A 3 29.77 -12.49 21.56
N ASP A 4 29.68 -11.59 22.54
CA ASP A 4 30.13 -11.91 23.90
C ASP A 4 29.26 -13.05 24.45
N GLN A 5 29.91 -14.12 24.91
CA GLN A 5 29.25 -15.38 25.31
C GLN A 5 28.97 -15.49 26.82
N ASP A 6 29.04 -14.39 27.56
CA ASP A 6 28.76 -14.44 29.00
C ASP A 6 27.26 -14.25 29.28
N GLY A 7 26.50 -15.33 29.12
CA GLY A 7 25.11 -15.43 29.58
C GLY A 7 24.42 -16.73 29.16
N PRO A 8 23.62 -17.38 30.03
CA PRO A 8 23.07 -18.70 29.76
C PRO A 8 22.13 -18.70 28.54
N ALA A 9 22.25 -19.74 27.72
CA ALA A 9 21.34 -20.03 26.61
C ALA A 9 19.94 -20.37 27.15
N GLY A 10 19.11 -19.35 27.31
CA GLY A 10 17.73 -19.45 27.79
C GLY A 10 17.40 -18.29 28.74
N GLY A 11 16.58 -17.34 28.27
CA GLY A 11 16.08 -16.21 29.07
C GLY A 11 16.71 -14.85 28.76
N VAL A 12 16.92 -14.52 27.48
CA VAL A 12 17.32 -13.15 27.09
C VAL A 12 16.06 -12.33 26.80
N ASP A 13 15.92 -11.24 27.52
CA ASP A 13 14.76 -10.34 27.43
C ASP A 13 15.01 -9.12 26.53
N VAL A 14 16.28 -8.72 26.42
CA VAL A 14 16.70 -7.55 25.64
C VAL A 14 18.08 -7.82 25.01
N VAL A 15 18.18 -7.79 23.69
CA VAL A 15 19.47 -7.76 22.97
C VAL A 15 19.79 -6.33 22.55
N VAL A 16 20.89 -5.76 23.02
CA VAL A 16 21.40 -4.45 22.59
C VAL A 16 22.49 -4.64 21.55
N PHE A 17 22.36 -4.05 20.36
CA PHE A 17 23.37 -4.21 19.31
C PHE A 17 23.68 -2.91 18.58
N GLY A 18 24.96 -2.68 18.24
CA GLY A 18 25.38 -1.41 17.63
C GLY A 18 26.89 -1.19 17.61
N HIS A 19 27.30 0.06 17.43
CA HIS A 19 28.70 0.49 17.50
C HIS A 19 28.89 1.65 18.49
N GLY A 20 30.08 1.71 19.10
CA GLY A 20 30.48 2.85 19.91
C GLY A 20 29.84 2.94 21.31
N PRO A 21 30.10 4.04 22.04
CA PRO A 21 29.70 4.22 23.44
C PRO A 21 28.17 4.23 23.68
N ALA A 22 27.36 4.40 22.63
CA ALA A 22 25.91 4.34 22.72
C ALA A 22 25.39 2.95 23.14
N VAL A 23 26.05 1.89 22.68
CA VAL A 23 25.72 0.50 23.02
C VAL A 23 25.87 0.26 24.52
N ASP A 24 26.98 0.71 25.10
CA ASP A 24 27.26 0.53 26.53
C ASP A 24 26.29 1.31 27.41
N ARG A 25 25.99 2.56 27.03
CA ARG A 25 25.00 3.39 27.75
C ARG A 25 23.60 2.78 27.72
N LEU A 26 23.18 2.26 26.57
CA LEU A 26 21.86 1.66 26.41
C LEU A 26 21.77 0.31 27.12
N ALA A 27 22.81 -0.52 27.01
CA ALA A 27 22.88 -1.79 27.73
C ALA A 27 22.83 -1.56 29.25
N GLU A 28 23.51 -0.54 29.76
CA GLU A 28 23.47 -0.19 31.17
C GLU A 28 22.10 0.32 31.62
N ALA A 29 21.46 1.18 30.82
CA ALA A 29 20.10 1.63 31.07
C ALA A 29 19.10 0.46 31.08
N CYS A 30 19.21 -0.48 30.14
CA CYS A 30 18.36 -1.67 30.11
C CYS A 30 18.63 -2.60 31.31
N ARG A 31 19.89 -2.79 31.72
CA ARG A 31 20.24 -3.58 32.91
C ARG A 31 19.67 -2.98 34.20
N SER A 32 19.59 -1.66 34.29
CA SER A 32 19.00 -0.94 35.43
C SER A 32 17.50 -1.25 35.64
N THR A 33 16.82 -1.83 34.64
CA THR A 33 15.42 -2.27 34.73
C THR A 33 15.26 -3.69 35.31
N GLY A 34 16.36 -4.36 35.67
CA GLY A 34 16.35 -5.72 36.24
C GLY A 34 16.19 -6.85 35.22
N ARG A 35 16.20 -6.53 33.91
CA ARG A 35 16.08 -7.51 32.82
C ARG A 35 17.44 -8.03 32.36
N PRO A 36 17.57 -9.30 31.97
CA PRO A 36 18.80 -9.83 31.38
C PRO A 36 19.03 -9.21 29.99
N VAL A 37 20.19 -8.54 29.84
CA VAL A 37 20.59 -7.83 28.61
C VAL A 37 21.79 -8.51 27.97
N ARG A 38 21.73 -8.75 26.65
CA ARG A 38 22.85 -9.25 25.85
C ARG A 38 23.37 -8.17 24.90
N THR A 39 24.67 -7.93 24.87
CA THR A 39 25.26 -6.91 23.98
C THR A 39 25.94 -7.54 22.75
N VAL A 40 25.76 -6.96 21.56
CA VAL A 40 26.44 -7.36 20.32
C VAL A 40 27.12 -6.15 19.67
N THR A 41 28.45 -6.18 19.56
CA THR A 41 29.25 -5.08 19.00
C THR A 41 29.56 -5.30 17.53
N LEU A 42 29.27 -4.31 16.69
CA LEU A 42 29.60 -4.32 15.26
C LEU A 42 31.01 -3.73 15.02
N PRO A 43 31.79 -4.28 14.07
CA PRO A 43 33.10 -3.73 13.72
C PRO A 43 32.95 -2.35 13.06
N ALA A 44 33.82 -1.41 13.44
CA ALA A 44 33.77 0.00 13.04
C ALA A 44 33.92 0.27 11.52
N GLU A 45 34.39 -0.72 10.77
CA GLU A 45 34.67 -0.62 9.33
C GLU A 45 33.46 -0.99 8.45
N ALA A 46 32.32 -1.36 9.04
CA ALA A 46 31.08 -1.62 8.31
C ALA A 46 30.42 -0.30 7.89
N VAL A 47 30.83 0.23 6.73
CA VAL A 47 30.37 1.52 6.15
C VAL A 47 28.87 1.53 5.78
N GLU A 48 28.14 0.44 5.93
CA GLU A 48 26.67 0.43 5.88
C GLU A 48 26.07 -0.19 7.14
N PRO A 49 25.73 0.62 8.17
CA PRO A 49 25.07 0.15 9.39
C PRO A 49 23.77 -0.62 9.09
N VAL A 50 23.09 -0.24 8.01
CA VAL A 50 21.82 -0.83 7.57
C VAL A 50 22.00 -2.25 7.03
N GLY A 51 23.07 -2.52 6.27
CA GLY A 51 23.32 -3.85 5.70
C GLY A 51 23.51 -4.93 6.77
N GLY A 52 24.31 -4.63 7.80
CA GLY A 52 24.52 -5.55 8.93
C GLY A 52 23.26 -5.77 9.78
N ILE A 53 22.39 -4.76 9.90
CA ILE A 53 21.09 -4.89 10.57
C ILE A 53 20.16 -5.79 9.76
N VAL A 54 20.11 -5.61 8.43
CA VAL A 54 19.30 -6.42 7.53
C VAL A 54 19.74 -7.89 7.57
N ASP A 55 21.05 -8.15 7.53
CA ASP A 55 21.60 -9.51 7.62
C ASP A 55 21.33 -10.18 8.98
N PHE A 56 21.40 -9.41 10.07
CA PHE A 56 21.04 -9.89 11.42
C PHE A 56 19.55 -10.19 11.55
N LEU A 57 18.66 -9.33 11.03
CA LEU A 57 17.21 -9.53 11.04
C LEU A 57 16.77 -10.66 10.09
N ALA A 58 17.54 -10.92 9.04
CA ALA A 58 17.29 -12.02 8.11
C ALA A 58 17.79 -13.39 8.63
N HIS A 59 18.57 -13.44 9.71
CA HIS A 59 19.11 -14.68 10.26
C HIS A 59 17.99 -15.53 10.92
N PRO A 60 17.93 -16.87 10.73
CA PRO A 60 16.89 -17.72 11.30
C PRO A 60 16.78 -17.68 12.83
N ASP A 61 17.91 -17.42 13.50
CA ASP A 61 18.01 -17.30 14.96
C ASP A 61 17.76 -15.86 15.47
N SER A 62 17.38 -14.94 14.58
CA SER A 62 17.07 -13.55 14.94
C SER A 62 15.76 -13.47 15.74
N PRO A 63 15.65 -12.57 16.73
CA PRO A 63 14.41 -12.41 17.48
C PRO A 63 13.25 -11.98 16.57
N HIS A 64 12.05 -12.49 16.85
CA HIS A 64 10.84 -12.17 16.09
C HIS A 64 10.45 -10.68 16.09
N ARG A 65 11.05 -9.84 16.96
CA ARG A 65 10.88 -8.37 17.02
C ARG A 65 12.14 -7.64 17.44
N ALA A 66 12.40 -6.50 16.79
CA ALA A 66 13.44 -5.54 17.17
C ALA A 66 12.89 -4.10 17.19
N VAL A 67 13.29 -3.32 18.20
CA VAL A 67 13.08 -1.87 18.29
C VAL A 67 14.39 -1.19 17.91
N LEU A 68 14.38 -0.29 16.92
CA LEU A 68 15.57 0.46 16.52
C LEU A 68 15.61 1.79 17.27
N VAL A 69 16.66 2.01 18.07
CA VAL A 69 16.90 3.26 18.81
C VAL A 69 18.19 3.90 18.30
N GLY A 70 18.07 4.90 17.45
CA GLY A 70 19.22 5.76 17.13
C GLY A 70 19.54 6.65 18.32
N ALA A 71 20.81 6.79 18.69
CA ALA A 71 21.23 7.77 19.69
C ALA A 71 22.35 8.61 19.07
N GLY A 72 22.14 9.92 18.95
CA GLY A 72 23.14 10.84 18.42
C GLY A 72 23.38 12.03 19.34
N PRO A 73 24.38 12.88 19.03
CA PRO A 73 24.66 14.11 19.79
C PRO A 73 23.52 15.14 19.78
N LEU A 74 22.45 14.90 19.01
CA LEU A 74 21.24 15.72 18.89
C LEU A 74 19.99 15.07 19.53
N GLY A 75 20.15 13.95 20.25
CA GLY A 75 19.07 13.29 20.99
C GLY A 75 18.83 11.83 20.58
N VAL A 76 17.85 11.22 21.25
CA VAL A 76 17.40 9.84 20.99
C VAL A 76 16.33 9.85 19.89
N ALA A 77 16.56 9.05 18.87
CA ALA A 77 15.69 8.83 17.72
C ALA A 77 15.04 7.43 17.81
N GLY A 78 13.74 7.35 18.06
CA GLY A 78 13.00 6.09 18.03
C GLY A 78 12.55 5.73 16.61
N LEU A 79 12.81 4.51 16.16
CA LEU A 79 12.27 3.96 14.91
C LEU A 79 11.56 2.64 15.23
N THR A 80 10.24 2.63 15.09
CA THR A 80 9.42 1.43 15.34
C THR A 80 9.30 0.60 14.06
N VAL A 81 9.60 -0.70 14.16
CA VAL A 81 9.10 -1.69 13.21
C VAL A 81 7.80 -2.24 13.76
N ALA A 82 6.70 -2.06 13.00
CA ALA A 82 5.39 -2.53 13.38
C ALA A 82 5.27 -4.04 13.11
N ASP A 83 4.85 -4.78 14.14
CA ASP A 83 4.24 -6.10 13.99
C ASP A 83 3.16 -6.28 15.10
N ARG A 84 2.21 -7.20 14.92
CA ARG A 84 0.87 -7.32 15.56
C ARG A 84 0.72 -7.96 16.96
N HIS A 85 1.76 -8.04 17.77
CA HIS A 85 1.85 -8.80 19.04
C HIS A 85 2.77 -8.06 20.04
N PRO A 86 2.36 -6.88 20.55
CA PRO A 86 3.17 -6.00 21.41
C PRO A 86 3.77 -6.68 22.65
N GLU A 87 3.24 -7.83 23.06
CA GLU A 87 3.67 -8.67 24.18
C GLU A 87 4.98 -9.46 23.95
N ARG A 88 5.65 -9.36 22.79
CA ARG A 88 6.80 -10.21 22.41
C ARG A 88 8.09 -9.47 21.98
N VAL A 89 8.44 -8.34 22.61
CA VAL A 89 9.64 -7.55 22.29
C VAL A 89 10.93 -8.22 22.80
N ALA A 90 11.96 -8.38 21.95
CA ALA A 90 13.23 -9.04 22.35
C ALA A 90 14.56 -8.40 21.90
N ALA A 91 14.57 -7.28 21.15
CA ALA A 91 15.83 -6.59 20.80
C ALA A 91 15.70 -5.08 20.68
N VAL A 92 16.77 -4.36 21.04
CA VAL A 92 16.94 -2.91 20.96
C VAL A 92 18.23 -2.59 20.19
N VAL A 93 18.15 -1.83 19.11
CA VAL A 93 19.32 -1.45 18.29
C VAL A 93 19.82 -0.09 18.74
N ALA A 94 21.12 0.09 18.91
CA ALA A 94 21.74 1.38 19.20
C ALA A 94 22.60 1.83 18.00
N LEU A 95 22.30 2.98 17.40
CA LEU A 95 23.12 3.55 16.32
C LEU A 95 23.69 4.91 16.73
N ASP A 96 25.01 5.08 16.72
CA ASP A 96 25.66 6.39 16.85
C ASP A 96 25.54 7.12 15.50
N LEU A 97 24.60 8.07 15.40
CA LEU A 97 24.47 8.89 14.18
C LEU A 97 25.61 9.92 14.12
N PRO A 98 26.32 10.06 12.98
CA PRO A 98 27.38 11.05 12.85
C PRO A 98 26.83 12.47 13.03
N ALA A 99 27.61 13.34 13.67
CA ALA A 99 27.29 14.77 13.75
C ALA A 99 27.16 15.33 12.33
N ALA A 100 26.06 16.03 12.04
CA ALA A 100 25.87 16.68 10.76
C ALA A 100 27.00 17.70 10.52
N PRO A 101 27.54 17.82 9.29
CA PRO A 101 28.48 18.88 8.96
C PRO A 101 27.81 20.25 9.15
N PRO A 102 28.57 21.29 9.57
CA PRO A 102 28.02 22.61 9.90
C PRO A 102 27.33 23.35 8.74
N GLU A 103 27.43 22.85 7.51
CA GLU A 103 26.75 23.37 6.31
C GLU A 103 25.40 22.68 6.01
N ALA A 104 25.04 21.64 6.77
CA ALA A 104 23.73 21.01 6.66
C ALA A 104 22.70 21.84 7.43
N GLU A 105 21.86 22.61 6.73
CA GLU A 105 20.80 23.43 7.32
C GLU A 105 19.74 22.62 8.10
N TRP A 106 19.74 21.28 8.07
CA TRP A 106 18.64 20.46 8.61
C TRP A 106 19.14 19.17 9.25
N VAL A 107 18.73 18.92 10.50
CA VAL A 107 18.86 17.61 11.15
C VAL A 107 17.45 17.09 11.47
N SER A 108 17.14 15.92 10.94
CA SER A 108 15.91 15.18 11.27
C SER A 108 16.00 14.70 12.72
N CYS A 109 15.31 15.35 13.67
CA CYS A 109 14.98 14.66 14.93
C CYS A 109 13.65 13.92 14.73
N PRO A 110 13.59 12.59 14.92
CA PRO A 110 12.32 11.88 14.88
C PRO A 110 11.65 11.95 16.25
N THR A 111 10.52 12.68 16.34
CA THR A 111 9.62 12.67 17.50
C THR A 111 8.45 11.71 17.24
N LEU A 112 8.28 10.68 18.07
CA LEU A 112 7.11 9.80 18.06
C LEU A 112 6.00 10.38 18.97
N LEU A 113 4.74 10.33 18.53
CA LEU A 113 3.55 10.56 19.37
C LEU A 113 3.05 9.21 19.91
N LEU A 114 2.95 9.06 21.22
CA LEU A 114 2.32 7.92 21.88
C LEU A 114 0.85 8.24 22.25
N PRO A 115 -0.09 7.26 22.19
CA PRO A 115 -1.45 7.46 22.70
C PRO A 115 -1.50 7.41 24.24
N PRO A 116 -2.48 8.07 24.88
CA PRO A 116 -2.89 7.71 26.23
C PRO A 116 -3.60 6.35 26.18
N ALA A 117 -2.98 5.31 26.73
CA ALA A 117 -3.57 3.96 26.78
C ALA A 117 -4.89 3.94 27.58
N PRO A 118 -5.89 3.12 27.21
CA PRO A 118 -6.89 2.67 28.16
C PRO A 118 -6.43 1.35 28.82
N ALA A 119 -6.23 1.45 30.14
CA ALA A 119 -6.19 0.40 31.16
C ALA A 119 -5.08 -0.69 31.09
N GLU A 120 -4.14 -0.55 32.04
CA GLU A 120 -3.31 -1.59 32.67
C GLU A 120 -2.44 -2.48 31.75
N VAL A 121 -1.46 -1.85 31.11
CA VAL A 121 -0.14 -2.48 30.95
C VAL A 121 0.73 -1.99 32.10
N ASP A 122 1.29 -2.90 32.88
CA ASP A 122 2.20 -2.58 33.99
C ASP A 122 3.54 -2.03 33.42
N LEU A 123 3.50 -0.73 33.10
CA LEU A 123 4.59 0.13 32.62
C LEU A 123 5.50 0.80 33.69
N PRO A 124 5.56 0.45 35.00
CA PRO A 124 6.35 1.20 35.98
C PRO A 124 7.84 1.36 35.67
N ALA A 125 8.44 0.48 34.86
CA ALA A 125 9.86 0.56 34.51
C ALA A 125 10.16 1.53 33.34
N LEU A 126 9.19 1.78 32.46
CA LEU A 126 9.36 2.62 31.26
C LEU A 126 8.93 4.07 31.49
N GLY A 127 7.96 4.31 32.38
CA GLY A 127 7.48 5.65 32.72
C GLY A 127 8.61 6.61 33.12
N PRO A 128 9.44 6.27 34.13
CA PRO A 128 10.54 7.15 34.56
C PRO A 128 11.62 7.39 33.50
N PHE A 129 11.78 6.48 32.54
CA PHE A 129 12.71 6.64 31.41
C PHE A 129 12.14 7.59 30.37
N LEU A 130 10.87 7.41 29.98
CA LEU A 130 10.19 8.28 29.04
C LEU A 130 9.99 9.70 29.61
N ASP A 131 9.74 9.83 30.92
CA ASP A 131 9.61 11.11 31.61
C ASP A 131 10.93 11.90 31.64
N ARG A 132 12.08 11.21 31.77
CA ARG A 132 13.40 11.86 31.68
C ARG A 132 13.72 12.30 30.24
N VAL A 133 13.40 11.46 29.26
CA VAL A 133 13.56 11.81 27.84
C VAL A 133 12.64 12.98 27.47
N ALA A 134 11.41 13.04 27.99
CA ALA A 134 10.49 14.15 27.78
C ALA A 134 10.96 15.45 28.46
N ALA A 135 11.51 15.38 29.67
CA ALA A 135 12.05 16.54 30.38
C ALA A 135 13.27 17.17 29.65
N ASP A 136 14.10 16.35 29.00
CA ASP A 136 15.22 16.82 28.17
C ASP A 136 14.76 17.43 26.82
N LEU A 137 13.54 17.13 26.37
CA LEU A 137 12.94 17.69 25.14
C LEU A 137 12.28 19.06 25.34
N ASP A 138 11.90 19.41 26.58
CA ASP A 138 11.18 20.65 26.93
C ASP A 138 12.09 21.90 27.02
N ASP A 139 13.41 21.79 26.82
CA ASP A 139 14.30 22.93 26.55
C ASP A 139 14.15 23.44 25.09
N ALA A 140 12.89 23.47 24.64
CA ALA A 140 12.39 23.55 23.26
C ALA A 140 12.42 24.97 22.66
N SER A 141 13.41 25.79 23.02
CA SER A 141 13.61 27.10 22.36
C SER A 141 14.51 27.04 21.12
N SER A 142 15.13 25.87 20.84
CA SER A 142 16.07 25.68 19.72
C SER A 142 15.70 24.57 18.73
N CYS A 143 14.58 23.86 18.94
CA CYS A 143 14.22 22.65 18.20
C CYS A 143 13.58 22.98 16.83
N GLN A 144 14.40 23.16 15.78
CA GLN A 144 13.96 23.33 14.37
C GLN A 144 13.60 21.98 13.71
N VAL A 145 12.73 21.18 14.32
CA VAL A 145 12.56 19.77 13.96
C VAL A 145 11.34 19.51 13.06
N ARG A 146 11.54 18.69 12.02
CA ARG A 146 10.46 18.07 11.23
C ARG A 146 9.96 16.79 11.91
N PRO A 147 8.64 16.53 11.98
CA PRO A 147 8.12 15.25 12.44
C PRO A 147 8.68 14.08 11.60
N PRO A 148 8.84 12.88 12.17
CA PRO A 148 9.46 11.75 11.49
C PRO A 148 8.76 11.46 10.17
N ALA A 149 9.57 11.11 9.17
CA ALA A 149 9.06 10.76 7.88
C ALA A 149 8.17 9.50 7.98
N LEU A 150 6.87 9.62 7.70
CA LEU A 150 6.06 8.43 7.52
C LEU A 150 6.55 7.71 6.27
N THR A 151 6.78 6.40 6.35
CA THR A 151 6.98 5.63 5.13
C THR A 151 5.61 5.41 4.49
N PRO A 152 5.54 5.22 3.16
CA PRO A 152 4.28 4.84 2.53
C PRO A 152 3.66 3.55 3.09
N ALA A 153 4.47 2.67 3.69
CA ALA A 153 3.99 1.47 4.39
C ALA A 153 3.22 1.81 5.67
N LEU A 154 3.68 2.81 6.44
CA LEU A 154 3.00 3.26 7.67
C LEU A 154 1.63 3.86 7.38
N LEU A 155 1.45 4.54 6.25
CA LEU A 155 0.14 5.06 5.83
C LEU A 155 -0.84 3.96 5.38
N ASN A 156 -0.43 2.70 5.36
CA ASN A 156 -1.26 1.56 4.98
C ASN A 156 -1.46 0.56 6.11
N ASP A 157 -0.82 0.78 7.25
CA ASP A 157 -0.93 -0.05 8.42
C ASP A 157 -2.22 0.30 9.21
N PRO A 158 -3.14 -0.66 9.44
CA PRO A 158 -4.41 -0.40 10.10
C PRO A 158 -4.29 0.26 11.47
N GLU A 159 -3.27 -0.10 12.26
CA GLU A 159 -3.04 0.47 13.59
C GLU A 159 -2.63 1.94 13.47
N THR A 160 -1.62 2.23 12.64
CA THR A 160 -1.16 3.59 12.36
C THR A 160 -2.30 4.48 11.87
N LEU A 161 -3.17 3.95 11.02
CA LEU A 161 -4.31 4.68 10.47
C LEU A 161 -5.42 4.91 11.50
N GLY A 162 -5.65 3.95 12.39
CA GLY A 162 -6.52 4.12 13.54
C GLY A 162 -6.04 5.23 14.48
N GLN A 163 -4.73 5.29 14.72
CA GLN A 163 -4.10 6.34 15.53
C GLN A 163 -4.22 7.72 14.88
N LEU A 164 -3.92 7.84 13.57
CA LEU A 164 -4.08 9.09 12.84
C LEU A 164 -5.54 9.55 12.90
N ARG A 165 -6.50 8.67 12.57
CA ARG A 165 -7.93 8.97 12.67
C ARG A 165 -8.35 9.45 14.07
N ALA A 166 -7.85 8.82 15.13
CA ALA A 166 -8.14 9.23 16.51
C ALA A 166 -7.55 10.61 16.87
N ALA A 167 -6.40 10.97 16.28
CA ALA A 167 -5.76 12.28 16.47
C ALA A 167 -6.46 13.42 15.71
N GLY A 168 -7.34 13.11 14.76
CA GLY A 168 -8.15 14.09 14.03
C GLY A 168 -8.33 13.72 12.55
N PRO A 169 -9.06 14.54 11.78
CA PRO A 169 -9.38 14.24 10.39
C PRO A 169 -8.36 14.77 9.36
N VAL A 170 -7.39 15.59 9.79
CA VAL A 170 -6.40 16.27 8.93
C VAL A 170 -5.04 16.29 9.62
N HIS A 171 -4.02 15.79 8.94
CA HIS A 171 -2.65 15.75 9.44
C HIS A 171 -1.68 16.37 8.45
N ARG A 172 -0.60 16.96 8.97
CA ARG A 172 0.53 17.37 8.16
C ARG A 172 1.66 16.38 8.39
N VAL A 173 2.04 15.64 7.34
CA VAL A 173 3.06 14.59 7.42
C VAL A 173 4.24 14.96 6.53
N SER A 174 5.44 14.58 6.95
CA SER A 174 6.62 14.60 6.09
C SER A 174 6.90 13.16 5.64
N LEU A 175 7.42 12.96 4.43
CA LEU A 175 8.03 11.68 4.01
C LEU A 175 9.52 11.94 3.71
N VAL A 176 10.36 10.90 3.73
CA VAL A 176 11.80 11.03 3.46
C VAL A 176 11.97 11.61 2.06
N ALA A 177 12.73 12.71 1.94
CA ALA A 177 13.01 13.39 0.67
C ALA A 177 11.78 13.91 -0.12
N THR A 178 10.61 14.07 0.51
CA THR A 178 9.43 14.68 -0.15
C THR A 178 9.00 15.98 0.50
N THR A 179 8.29 16.80 -0.27
CA THR A 179 7.54 17.96 0.22
C THR A 179 6.54 17.54 1.31
N PRO A 180 6.40 18.30 2.42
CA PRO A 180 5.35 18.07 3.40
C PRO A 180 3.98 17.93 2.74
N THR A 181 3.25 16.88 3.11
CA THR A 181 1.96 16.51 2.52
C THR A 181 0.88 16.56 3.60
N TRP A 182 -0.29 17.10 3.26
CA TRP A 182 -1.49 17.00 4.09
C TRP A 182 -2.17 15.66 3.84
N VAL A 183 -2.50 14.93 4.90
CA VAL A 183 -3.20 13.64 4.84
C VAL A 183 -4.56 13.76 5.51
N LEU A 184 -5.61 13.47 4.75
CA LEU A 184 -6.99 13.43 5.21
C LEU A 184 -7.34 12.02 5.69
N THR A 185 -7.99 11.89 6.83
CA THR A 185 -8.32 10.59 7.45
C THR A 185 -9.82 10.44 7.77
N GLY A 186 -10.54 11.55 7.96
CA GLY A 186 -11.98 11.55 8.19
C GLY A 186 -12.79 11.41 6.90
N HIS A 187 -13.93 10.70 6.94
CA HIS A 187 -14.77 10.42 5.77
C HIS A 187 -15.37 11.67 5.15
N GLU A 188 -16.03 12.51 5.94
CA GLU A 188 -16.68 13.73 5.47
C GLU A 188 -15.65 14.74 4.93
N VAL A 189 -14.56 14.94 5.69
CA VAL A 189 -13.46 15.82 5.31
C VAL A 189 -12.81 15.36 4.01
N THR A 190 -12.57 14.06 3.85
CA THR A 190 -12.03 13.50 2.61
C THR A 190 -12.99 13.71 1.44
N THR A 191 -14.29 13.41 1.63
CA THR A 191 -15.31 13.55 0.58
C THR A 191 -15.41 15.00 0.09
N THR A 192 -15.58 15.94 1.01
CA THR A 192 -15.71 17.37 0.72
C THR A 192 -14.45 17.95 0.09
N THR A 193 -13.28 17.64 0.63
CA THR A 193 -12.00 18.16 0.13
C THR A 193 -11.66 17.62 -1.25
N LEU A 194 -11.86 16.32 -1.52
CA LEU A 194 -11.61 15.74 -2.85
C LEU A 194 -12.59 16.24 -3.92
N ALA A 195 -13.75 16.78 -3.54
CA ALA A 195 -14.67 17.45 -4.45
C ALA A 195 -14.32 18.94 -4.69
N ASP A 196 -13.38 19.52 -3.93
CA ASP A 196 -13.05 20.93 -4.04
C ASP A 196 -12.38 21.23 -5.39
N PRO A 197 -12.92 22.18 -6.19
CA PRO A 197 -12.36 22.52 -7.49
C PRO A 197 -10.94 23.09 -7.41
N ARG A 198 -10.51 23.59 -6.24
CA ARG A 198 -9.15 24.09 -6.02
C ARG A 198 -8.12 22.96 -5.88
N LEU A 199 -8.54 21.70 -5.87
CA LEU A 199 -7.63 20.56 -6.04
C LEU A 199 -7.42 20.16 -7.51
N ALA A 200 -8.08 20.86 -8.45
CA ALA A 200 -7.72 20.87 -9.85
C ALA A 200 -6.85 22.12 -10.12
N GLY A 201 -5.64 21.91 -10.63
CA GLY A 201 -4.70 22.96 -10.98
C GLY A 201 -4.34 22.93 -12.46
N GLU A 202 -3.29 23.64 -12.85
CA GLU A 202 -2.70 23.54 -14.20
C GLU A 202 -2.00 22.19 -14.44
N ARG A 203 -1.72 21.48 -13.34
CA ARG A 203 -1.00 20.21 -13.31
C ARG A 203 -1.76 19.21 -12.47
N GLU A 204 -1.77 17.96 -12.93
CA GLU A 204 -2.42 16.84 -12.28
C GLU A 204 -1.41 15.77 -11.90
N MET A 205 -1.59 15.14 -10.74
CA MET A 205 -0.77 14.01 -10.30
C MET A 205 -1.49 12.68 -10.57
N THR A 206 -0.88 11.85 -11.41
CA THR A 206 -1.38 10.53 -11.79
C THR A 206 -0.42 9.42 -11.38
N ALA A 207 -0.94 8.20 -11.26
CA ALA A 207 -0.12 7.00 -11.15
C ALA A 207 0.34 6.59 -12.55
N GLY A 208 1.65 6.51 -12.78
CA GLY A 208 2.20 6.06 -14.06
C GLY A 208 3.52 6.76 -14.41
N PHE A 209 4.29 6.15 -15.31
CA PHE A 209 5.58 6.62 -15.81
C PHE A 209 5.46 7.95 -16.57
N ARG A 210 6.56 8.74 -16.61
CA ARG A 210 6.58 10.13 -17.13
C ARG A 210 6.03 10.25 -18.55
N LEU A 211 5.38 11.39 -18.82
CA LEU A 211 5.13 11.94 -20.16
C LEU A 211 6.37 12.67 -20.74
N SER A 212 7.59 12.37 -20.28
CA SER A 212 8.78 13.17 -20.62
C SER A 212 9.69 12.48 -21.64
N PRO A 213 10.41 13.24 -22.49
CA PRO A 213 11.30 12.70 -23.50
C PRO A 213 12.49 11.92 -22.91
N PRO A 214 13.10 11.01 -23.69
CA PRO A 214 14.34 10.33 -23.29
C PRO A 214 15.48 11.31 -23.01
N GLY A 215 16.21 11.15 -21.90
CA GLY A 215 17.48 11.85 -21.63
C GLY A 215 17.52 12.76 -20.40
N GLU A 216 16.40 13.02 -19.72
CA GLU A 216 16.34 13.84 -18.49
C GLU A 216 16.30 12.99 -17.19
N ASN A 217 16.90 11.78 -17.23
CA ASN A 217 16.78 10.75 -16.20
C ASN A 217 18.06 10.55 -15.37
N THR A 218 18.13 11.16 -14.18
CA THR A 218 19.11 10.71 -13.15
C THR A 218 18.47 10.19 -11.85
N ASP A 219 17.16 10.37 -11.62
CA ASP A 219 16.55 10.11 -10.30
C ASP A 219 15.39 9.10 -10.24
N HIS A 220 15.04 8.42 -11.33
CA HIS A 220 13.82 7.59 -11.41
C HIS A 220 13.94 6.25 -10.71
N ARG A 221 13.34 6.01 -9.54
CA ARG A 221 13.39 4.74 -8.75
C ARG A 221 12.35 3.65 -9.09
N GLY A 222 11.87 3.55 -10.34
CA GLY A 222 10.96 2.47 -10.78
C GLY A 222 9.46 2.73 -10.51
N GLU A 223 8.69 1.68 -10.15
CA GLU A 223 7.20 1.58 -10.03
C GLU A 223 6.48 2.65 -9.14
N GLN A 224 7.19 3.68 -8.71
CA GLN A 224 6.88 4.46 -7.50
C GLN A 224 6.65 5.95 -7.75
N ASP A 225 6.76 6.44 -8.98
CA ASP A 225 6.61 7.87 -9.24
C ASP A 225 5.15 8.26 -9.54
N LEU A 226 4.65 9.16 -8.72
CA LEU A 226 3.56 10.05 -9.11
C LEU A 226 4.10 10.93 -10.22
N VAL A 227 3.44 10.94 -11.37
CA VAL A 227 3.83 11.80 -12.47
C VAL A 227 2.89 12.98 -12.53
N THR A 228 3.50 14.14 -12.70
CA THR A 228 2.80 15.38 -12.96
C THR A 228 2.56 15.49 -14.46
N VAL A 229 1.30 15.64 -14.84
CA VAL A 229 0.85 15.78 -16.22
C VAL A 229 0.11 17.11 -16.36
N ASP A 230 0.06 17.67 -17.56
CA ASP A 230 -0.78 18.83 -17.84
C ASP A 230 -2.27 18.49 -17.59
N ALA A 231 -3.01 19.41 -16.97
CA ALA A 231 -4.40 19.18 -16.57
C ALA A 231 -5.37 19.07 -17.77
N GLU A 232 -5.13 19.81 -18.86
CA GLU A 232 -5.94 19.73 -20.06
C GLU A 232 -5.74 18.38 -20.77
N LEU A 233 -4.49 17.96 -20.90
CA LEU A 233 -4.12 16.64 -21.42
C LEU A 233 -4.74 15.53 -20.58
N HIS A 234 -4.61 15.61 -19.25
CA HIS A 234 -5.23 14.65 -18.32
C HIS A 234 -6.75 14.58 -18.50
N ALA A 235 -7.44 15.71 -18.52
CA ALA A 235 -8.88 15.76 -18.70
C ALA A 235 -9.32 15.17 -20.05
N ARG A 236 -8.54 15.39 -21.11
CA ARG A 236 -8.79 14.82 -22.44
C ARG A 236 -8.63 13.30 -22.44
N LEU A 237 -7.51 12.78 -21.95
CA LEU A 237 -7.26 11.34 -21.85
C LEU A 237 -8.32 10.65 -20.99
N ARG A 238 -8.65 11.24 -19.85
CA ARG A 238 -9.68 10.74 -18.94
C ARG A 238 -11.07 10.68 -19.60
N ARG A 239 -11.47 11.69 -20.37
CA ARG A 239 -12.74 11.68 -21.13
C ARG A 239 -12.78 10.54 -22.15
N LEU A 240 -11.68 10.30 -22.85
CA LEU A 240 -11.56 9.23 -23.83
C LEU A 240 -11.77 7.86 -23.17
N VAL A 241 -11.10 7.63 -22.05
CA VAL A 241 -11.17 6.39 -21.29
C VAL A 241 -12.56 6.20 -20.68
N ALA A 242 -13.15 7.25 -20.11
CA ALA A 242 -14.50 7.22 -19.55
C ALA A 242 -15.56 6.85 -20.61
N ALA A 243 -15.43 7.36 -21.85
CA ALA A 243 -16.33 7.00 -22.95
C ALA A 243 -16.23 5.51 -23.34
N HIS A 244 -15.12 4.84 -23.01
CA HIS A 244 -14.89 3.42 -23.26
C HIS A 244 -15.18 2.49 -22.07
N LEU A 245 -15.43 3.05 -20.89
CA LEU A 245 -15.77 2.30 -19.66
C LEU A 245 -17.20 2.58 -19.17
N THR A 246 -18.11 2.88 -20.09
CA THR A 246 -19.54 3.04 -19.76
C THR A 246 -20.14 1.73 -19.20
N PRO A 247 -21.21 1.79 -18.37
CA PRO A 247 -21.86 0.61 -17.83
C PRO A 247 -22.23 -0.43 -18.89
N ARG A 248 -22.78 0.02 -20.03
CA ARG A 248 -23.13 -0.85 -21.17
C ARG A 248 -21.92 -1.61 -21.73
N ARG A 249 -20.76 -0.96 -21.84
CA ARG A 249 -19.52 -1.60 -22.34
C ARG A 249 -18.98 -2.60 -21.33
N VAL A 250 -19.00 -2.25 -20.05
CA VAL A 250 -18.63 -3.18 -18.97
C VAL A 250 -19.55 -4.40 -18.96
N ASP A 251 -20.85 -4.22 -19.13
CA ASP A 251 -21.81 -5.33 -19.19
C ASP A 251 -21.53 -6.28 -20.36
N ALA A 252 -21.11 -5.74 -21.51
CA ALA A 252 -20.69 -6.55 -22.66
C ALA A 252 -19.42 -7.36 -22.40
N LEU A 253 -18.55 -6.93 -21.46
CA LEU A 253 -17.35 -7.66 -21.06
C LEU A 253 -17.64 -8.79 -20.06
N ARG A 254 -18.75 -8.74 -19.30
CA ARG A 254 -19.07 -9.74 -18.25
C ARG A 254 -18.99 -11.19 -18.74
N PRO A 255 -19.54 -11.58 -19.91
CA PRO A 255 -19.41 -12.95 -20.40
C PRO A 255 -17.96 -13.36 -20.64
N ARG A 256 -17.09 -12.43 -21.04
CA ARG A 256 -15.65 -12.71 -21.22
C ARG A 256 -14.96 -12.86 -19.88
N ILE A 257 -15.21 -11.95 -18.94
CA ILE A 257 -14.68 -12.02 -17.57
C ILE A 257 -15.08 -13.34 -16.90
N GLN A 258 -16.34 -13.79 -17.08
CA GLN A 258 -16.80 -15.08 -16.56
C GLN A 258 -16.03 -16.25 -17.19
N ARG A 259 -15.83 -16.25 -18.51
CA ARG A 259 -15.05 -17.32 -19.17
C ARG A 259 -13.61 -17.40 -18.66
N GLU A 260 -12.95 -16.27 -18.48
CA GLU A 260 -11.57 -16.25 -17.97
C GLU A 260 -11.50 -16.61 -16.49
N THR A 261 -12.50 -16.20 -15.71
CA THR A 261 -12.68 -16.64 -14.32
C THR A 261 -12.79 -18.16 -14.25
N ASP A 262 -13.66 -18.77 -15.06
CA ASP A 262 -13.83 -20.23 -15.08
C ASP A 262 -12.57 -20.94 -15.57
N ARG A 263 -11.94 -20.44 -16.64
CA ARG A 263 -10.68 -21.00 -17.20
C ARG A 263 -9.55 -21.02 -16.18
N LEU A 264 -9.34 -19.92 -15.46
CA LEU A 264 -8.29 -19.82 -14.44
C LEU A 264 -8.58 -20.75 -13.25
N LEU A 265 -9.84 -20.83 -12.81
CA LEU A 265 -10.24 -21.72 -11.71
C LEU A 265 -10.21 -23.21 -12.10
N ASP A 266 -10.47 -23.55 -13.37
CA ASP A 266 -10.38 -24.92 -13.90
C ASP A 266 -8.93 -25.43 -13.98
N ALA A 267 -7.96 -24.52 -14.08
CA ALA A 267 -6.53 -24.86 -14.12
C ALA A 267 -5.93 -25.19 -12.74
N ILE A 268 -6.67 -24.94 -11.66
CA ILE A 268 -6.22 -25.20 -10.28
C ILE A 268 -6.67 -26.59 -9.85
N ASP A 269 -5.75 -27.43 -9.37
CA ASP A 269 -6.11 -28.67 -8.68
C ASP A 269 -6.82 -28.32 -7.35
N PRO A 270 -8.15 -28.59 -7.25
CA PRO A 270 -8.93 -28.09 -6.14
C PRO A 270 -8.57 -28.74 -4.79
N GLY A 271 -7.95 -29.93 -4.78
CA GLY A 271 -7.55 -30.61 -3.55
C GLY A 271 -6.17 -30.19 -3.02
N SER A 272 -5.39 -29.48 -3.84
CA SER A 272 -4.02 -29.08 -3.51
C SER A 272 -3.97 -27.74 -2.78
N VAL A 273 -2.89 -27.49 -2.04
CA VAL A 273 -2.55 -26.14 -1.58
C VAL A 273 -2.07 -25.35 -2.79
N THR A 274 -2.72 -24.21 -3.06
CA THR A 274 -2.36 -23.31 -4.15
C THR A 274 -2.20 -21.87 -3.65
N ASN A 275 -1.30 -21.11 -4.27
CA ASN A 275 -1.22 -19.67 -4.07
C ASN A 275 -2.25 -18.97 -4.97
N LEU A 276 -3.37 -18.51 -4.40
CA LEU A 276 -4.43 -17.86 -5.17
C LEU A 276 -3.99 -16.54 -5.80
N VAL A 277 -2.99 -15.86 -5.23
CA VAL A 277 -2.44 -14.62 -5.82
C VAL A 277 -1.94 -14.89 -7.23
N GLU A 278 -1.14 -15.95 -7.39
CA GLU A 278 -0.50 -16.29 -8.67
C GLU A 278 -1.44 -17.03 -9.61
N SER A 279 -2.24 -17.96 -9.09
CA SER A 279 -3.10 -18.80 -9.93
C SER A 279 -4.38 -18.13 -10.41
N PHE A 280 -4.83 -17.06 -9.74
CA PHE A 280 -6.13 -16.44 -10.03
C PHE A 280 -6.16 -14.91 -9.88
N ALA A 281 -5.82 -14.36 -8.71
CA ALA A 281 -6.06 -12.96 -8.40
C ALA A 281 -5.19 -11.99 -9.23
N ARG A 282 -3.99 -12.40 -9.64
CA ARG A 282 -3.11 -11.64 -10.55
C ARG A 282 -3.45 -11.84 -12.02
N PRO A 283 -3.60 -13.07 -12.55
CA PRO A 283 -3.85 -13.26 -13.98
C PRO A 283 -5.22 -12.74 -14.42
N LEU A 284 -6.27 -12.84 -13.59
CA LEU A 284 -7.63 -12.42 -14.00
C LEU A 284 -7.68 -10.93 -14.41
N PRO A 285 -7.27 -9.95 -13.56
CA PRO A 285 -7.26 -8.55 -13.94
C PRO A 285 -6.37 -8.22 -15.14
N ILE A 286 -5.23 -8.92 -15.30
CA ILE A 286 -4.33 -8.72 -16.44
C ILE A 286 -5.03 -9.15 -17.74
N VAL A 287 -5.73 -10.28 -17.73
CA VAL A 287 -6.47 -10.74 -18.90
C VAL A 287 -7.61 -9.80 -19.24
N VAL A 288 -8.36 -9.30 -18.25
CA VAL A 288 -9.46 -8.36 -18.49
C VAL A 288 -8.93 -7.01 -19.02
N LEU A 289 -7.79 -6.55 -18.50
CA LEU A 289 -7.09 -5.39 -19.02
C LEU A 289 -6.65 -5.60 -20.48
N CYS A 290 -6.06 -6.75 -20.79
CA CYS A 290 -5.68 -7.10 -22.17
C CYS A 290 -6.88 -7.07 -23.12
N GLU A 291 -8.03 -7.61 -22.70
CA GLU A 291 -9.28 -7.54 -23.47
C GLU A 291 -9.73 -6.10 -23.71
N LEU A 292 -9.73 -5.27 -22.65
CA LEU A 292 -10.12 -3.86 -22.74
C LEU A 292 -9.23 -3.08 -23.72
N LEU A 293 -7.92 -3.33 -23.69
CA LEU A 293 -6.94 -2.68 -24.56
C LEU A 293 -6.91 -3.25 -25.98
N GLY A 294 -7.52 -4.41 -26.21
CA GLY A 294 -7.42 -5.10 -27.50
C GLY A 294 -6.06 -5.77 -27.72
N VAL A 295 -5.36 -6.13 -26.65
CA VAL A 295 -4.14 -6.94 -26.73
C VAL A 295 -4.50 -8.33 -27.32
N PRO A 296 -3.89 -8.72 -28.45
CA PRO A 296 -4.10 -10.04 -29.03
C PRO A 296 -3.80 -11.17 -28.03
N GLU A 297 -4.51 -12.30 -28.15
CA GLU A 297 -4.34 -13.42 -27.21
C GLU A 297 -2.91 -13.95 -27.16
N ALA A 298 -2.22 -13.98 -28.30
CA ALA A 298 -0.82 -14.41 -28.41
C ALA A 298 0.15 -13.53 -27.60
N ASP A 299 -0.19 -12.26 -27.39
CA ASP A 299 0.70 -11.26 -26.78
C ASP A 299 0.46 -11.10 -25.27
N ARG A 300 -0.57 -11.75 -24.72
CA ARG A 300 -0.93 -11.61 -23.29
C ARG A 300 0.14 -12.13 -22.36
N GLY A 301 0.85 -13.19 -22.74
CA GLY A 301 1.98 -13.70 -21.98
C GLY A 301 3.14 -12.70 -21.91
N TYR A 302 3.37 -11.96 -23.00
CA TYR A 302 4.35 -10.87 -23.01
C TYR A 302 3.91 -9.71 -22.11
N VAL A 303 2.66 -9.27 -22.21
CA VAL A 303 2.13 -8.18 -21.37
C VAL A 303 2.13 -8.56 -19.89
N GLU A 304 1.76 -9.80 -19.54
CA GLU A 304 1.83 -10.30 -18.16
C GLU A 304 3.27 -10.33 -17.64
N ASP A 305 4.21 -10.90 -18.39
CA ASP A 305 5.63 -10.92 -18.05
C ASP A 305 6.17 -9.50 -17.82
N TRP A 306 5.81 -8.59 -18.71
CA TRP A 306 6.23 -7.19 -18.64
C TRP A 306 5.68 -6.50 -17.38
N LEU A 307 4.37 -6.61 -17.11
CA LEU A 307 3.70 -5.98 -15.97
C LEU A 307 4.15 -6.53 -14.60
N VAL A 308 4.52 -7.81 -14.56
CA VAL A 308 4.79 -8.52 -13.30
C VAL A 308 6.28 -8.58 -12.99
N ARG A 309 7.14 -8.83 -13.98
CA ARG A 309 8.58 -9.06 -13.80
C ARG A 309 9.40 -7.86 -14.28
N ARG A 310 9.37 -7.54 -15.57
CA ARG A 310 10.29 -6.56 -16.19
C ARG A 310 10.13 -5.15 -15.64
N MET A 311 8.90 -4.72 -15.40
CA MET A 311 8.61 -3.39 -14.82
C MET A 311 9.22 -3.19 -13.41
N ARG A 312 9.68 -4.26 -12.74
CA ARG A 312 10.29 -4.20 -11.40
C ARG A 312 11.81 -4.12 -11.40
N GLU A 313 12.48 -4.30 -12.54
CA GLU A 313 13.95 -4.38 -12.61
C GLU A 313 14.62 -2.99 -12.64
N TRP A 314 15.85 -2.90 -12.10
CA TRP A 314 16.66 -1.68 -11.98
C TRP A 314 18.03 -1.80 -12.69
N PRO A 315 18.51 -0.77 -13.41
CA PRO A 315 17.78 0.44 -13.80
C PRO A 315 16.65 0.05 -14.75
N PRO A 316 15.52 0.75 -14.70
CA PRO A 316 14.52 0.55 -15.71
C PRO A 316 15.14 0.95 -17.06
N ASP A 317 15.44 -0.02 -17.91
CA ASP A 317 15.42 0.17 -19.37
C ASP A 317 14.18 -0.53 -19.95
N PRO A 318 12.94 -0.24 -19.50
CA PRO A 318 11.75 -1.03 -19.78
C PRO A 318 10.90 -0.35 -20.87
N HIS A 319 11.44 0.69 -21.51
CA HIS A 319 10.70 1.57 -22.40
C HIS A 319 10.82 1.10 -23.84
N ALA A 320 12.01 0.71 -24.31
CA ALA A 320 12.19 0.37 -25.72
C ALA A 320 11.26 -0.77 -26.16
N ASP A 321 11.21 -1.89 -25.43
CA ASP A 321 10.45 -3.06 -25.90
C ASP A 321 8.92 -2.90 -25.80
N VAL A 322 8.40 -2.32 -24.71
CA VAL A 322 6.95 -2.10 -24.58
C VAL A 322 6.47 -0.94 -25.44
N ASP A 323 7.28 0.09 -25.63
CA ASP A 323 6.90 1.22 -26.48
C ASP A 323 6.88 0.79 -27.93
N ASP A 324 7.87 0.00 -28.37
CA ASP A 324 7.88 -0.63 -29.69
C ASP A 324 6.62 -1.49 -29.89
N TYR A 325 6.28 -2.34 -28.91
CA TYR A 325 5.04 -3.13 -28.93
C TYR A 325 3.78 -2.24 -29.01
N LEU A 326 3.72 -1.15 -28.24
CA LEU A 326 2.59 -0.23 -28.23
C LEU A 326 2.49 0.54 -29.55
N VAL A 327 3.60 0.95 -30.15
CA VAL A 327 3.67 1.57 -31.48
C VAL A 327 3.12 0.60 -32.52
N GLU A 328 3.54 -0.66 -32.50
CA GLU A 328 3.03 -1.69 -33.40
C GLU A 328 1.53 -1.94 -33.20
N LEU A 329 1.07 -2.01 -31.95
CA LEU A 329 -0.35 -2.19 -31.62
C LEU A 329 -1.20 -1.01 -32.10
N ILE A 330 -0.72 0.22 -31.89
CA ILE A 330 -1.35 1.46 -32.37
C ILE A 330 -1.40 1.47 -33.90
N ALA A 331 -0.30 1.14 -34.59
CA ALA A 331 -0.25 1.05 -36.04
C ALA A 331 -1.21 -0.02 -36.59
N ALA A 332 -1.29 -1.18 -35.92
CA ALA A 332 -2.25 -2.22 -36.27
C ALA A 332 -3.71 -1.74 -36.12
N ARG A 333 -4.01 -0.94 -35.09
CA ARG A 333 -5.34 -0.34 -34.88
C ARG A 333 -5.66 0.83 -35.80
N ARG A 334 -4.66 1.58 -36.26
CA ARG A 334 -4.83 2.53 -37.37
C ARG A 334 -5.25 1.81 -38.65
N ALA A 335 -4.58 0.70 -38.97
CA ALA A 335 -4.89 -0.08 -40.17
C ALA A 335 -6.22 -0.84 -40.09
N ARG A 336 -6.56 -1.38 -38.91
CA ARG A 336 -7.77 -2.16 -38.66
C ARG A 336 -8.37 -1.81 -37.29
N PRO A 337 -9.23 -0.79 -37.22
CA PRO A 337 -9.85 -0.37 -35.97
C PRO A 337 -10.75 -1.47 -35.38
N GLY A 338 -10.65 -1.67 -34.06
CA GLY A 338 -11.54 -2.52 -33.27
C GLY A 338 -12.49 -1.72 -32.37
N ASP A 339 -13.25 -2.45 -31.55
CA ASP A 339 -14.05 -1.90 -30.44
C ASP A 339 -13.29 -2.03 -29.10
N ASP A 340 -11.98 -1.76 -29.11
CA ASP A 340 -11.12 -1.72 -27.94
C ASP A 340 -10.69 -0.28 -27.60
N LEU A 341 -10.12 -0.12 -26.41
CA LEU A 341 -9.71 1.18 -25.89
C LEU A 341 -8.55 1.78 -26.70
N ILE A 342 -7.61 0.98 -27.22
CA ILE A 342 -6.53 1.50 -28.06
C ILE A 342 -7.07 2.03 -29.39
N SER A 343 -8.04 1.35 -30.00
CA SER A 343 -8.76 1.86 -31.18
C SER A 343 -9.49 3.17 -30.90
N ALA A 344 -9.95 3.38 -29.66
CA ALA A 344 -10.53 4.66 -29.23
C ALA A 344 -9.49 5.77 -29.14
N VAL A 345 -8.34 5.45 -28.56
CA VAL A 345 -7.17 6.35 -28.45
C VAL A 345 -6.75 6.79 -29.85
N VAL A 346 -6.60 5.84 -30.77
CA VAL A 346 -6.30 6.10 -32.19
C VAL A 346 -7.36 6.98 -32.87
N ARG A 347 -8.66 6.75 -32.64
CA ARG A 347 -9.72 7.58 -33.24
C ARG A 347 -9.72 9.04 -32.75
N ALA A 348 -9.13 9.31 -31.58
CA ALA A 348 -9.02 10.65 -31.03
C ALA A 348 -7.76 11.40 -31.48
N GLU A 349 -6.91 10.75 -32.31
CA GLU A 349 -5.76 11.34 -32.99
C GLU A 349 -6.18 12.55 -33.84
N GLY A 350 -5.39 13.62 -33.81
CA GLY A 350 -5.70 14.90 -34.45
C GLY A 350 -4.69 15.98 -34.08
N ALA A 351 -5.00 17.26 -34.37
CA ALA A 351 -4.04 18.39 -34.25
C ALA A 351 -3.41 18.63 -32.86
N ALA A 352 -3.80 17.86 -31.84
CA ALA A 352 -3.37 18.04 -30.45
C ALA A 352 -3.09 16.71 -29.72
N LEU A 353 -2.97 15.56 -30.42
CA LEU A 353 -2.36 14.35 -29.86
C LEU A 353 -1.44 13.79 -30.94
N ASP A 354 -0.15 13.71 -30.65
CA ASP A 354 0.83 13.07 -31.52
C ASP A 354 1.02 11.58 -31.19
N GLU A 355 1.86 10.88 -31.95
CA GLU A 355 2.12 9.45 -31.72
C GLU A 355 2.73 9.17 -30.33
N ALA A 356 3.58 10.06 -29.82
CA ALA A 356 4.17 9.91 -28.49
C ALA A 356 3.10 10.04 -27.39
N ASP A 357 2.14 10.95 -27.57
CA ASP A 357 0.98 11.08 -26.67
C ASP A 357 0.13 9.81 -26.66
N LEU A 358 -0.09 9.18 -27.83
CA LEU A 358 -0.86 7.94 -27.93
C LEU A 358 -0.16 6.76 -27.26
N VAL A 359 1.15 6.60 -27.50
CA VAL A 359 1.97 5.55 -26.84
C VAL A 359 1.97 5.76 -25.34
N SER A 360 2.14 7.00 -24.87
CA SER A 360 2.12 7.30 -23.45
C SER A 360 0.77 7.03 -22.80
N ALA A 361 -0.33 7.41 -23.48
CA ALA A 361 -1.68 7.09 -23.03
C ALA A 361 -1.94 5.58 -22.97
N ALA A 362 -1.48 4.83 -23.98
CA ALA A 362 -1.59 3.37 -24.01
C ALA A 362 -0.77 2.71 -22.90
N ARG A 363 0.45 3.21 -22.63
CA ARG A 363 1.29 2.75 -21.52
C ARG A 363 0.65 3.03 -20.16
N TRP A 364 0.11 4.23 -19.97
CA TRP A 364 -0.62 4.60 -18.74
C TRP A 364 -1.80 3.66 -18.49
N LEU A 365 -2.56 3.35 -19.55
CA LEU A 365 -3.66 2.41 -19.49
C LEU A 365 -3.22 0.97 -19.22
N MET A 366 -2.09 0.53 -19.79
CA MET A 366 -1.53 -0.81 -19.59
C MET A 366 -0.98 -1.01 -18.16
N VAL A 367 -0.35 0.00 -17.58
CA VAL A 367 0.10 -0.08 -16.18
C VAL A 367 -1.11 0.01 -15.23
N GLY A 368 -2.08 0.85 -15.58
CA GLY A 368 -3.32 1.02 -14.85
C GLY A 368 -4.22 -0.22 -14.88
N GLY A 369 -4.96 -0.46 -13.79
CA GLY A 369 -6.11 -1.37 -13.83
C GLY A 369 -5.87 -2.82 -13.40
N HIS A 370 -4.64 -3.35 -13.32
CA HIS A 370 -4.45 -4.74 -12.86
C HIS A 370 -4.23 -4.88 -11.35
N ARG A 371 -3.49 -3.96 -10.72
CA ARG A 371 -3.05 -4.17 -9.32
C ARG A 371 -4.13 -3.98 -8.28
N ALA A 372 -5.00 -2.98 -8.43
CA ALA A 372 -6.07 -2.72 -7.47
C ALA A 372 -7.11 -3.86 -7.47
N PRO A 373 -7.58 -4.37 -8.63
CA PRO A 373 -8.41 -5.58 -8.64
C PRO A 373 -7.69 -6.81 -8.09
N MET A 374 -6.41 -7.01 -8.40
CA MET A 374 -5.63 -8.11 -7.81
C MET A 374 -5.59 -8.05 -6.29
N ALA A 375 -5.33 -6.85 -5.73
CA ALA A 375 -5.33 -6.62 -4.30
C ALA A 375 -6.73 -6.81 -3.68
N LEU A 376 -7.80 -6.37 -4.37
CA LEU A 376 -9.18 -6.61 -3.94
C LEU A 376 -9.50 -8.11 -3.86
N LEU A 377 -9.18 -8.86 -4.91
CA LEU A 377 -9.45 -10.29 -4.97
C LEU A 377 -8.67 -11.05 -3.89
N ALA A 378 -7.36 -10.83 -3.80
CA ALA A 378 -6.52 -11.52 -2.82
C ALA A 378 -6.90 -11.15 -1.38
N ASN A 379 -6.89 -9.86 -1.05
CA ASN A 379 -7.20 -9.41 0.31
C ASN A 379 -8.66 -9.72 0.69
N GLY A 380 -9.58 -9.62 -0.27
CA GLY A 380 -11.00 -9.89 -0.05
C GLY A 380 -11.27 -11.36 0.22
N VAL A 381 -10.62 -12.28 -0.50
CA VAL A 381 -10.70 -13.72 -0.19
C VAL A 381 -10.10 -13.99 1.20
N ALA A 382 -8.93 -13.42 1.51
CA ALA A 382 -8.32 -13.58 2.82
C ALA A 382 -9.23 -13.05 3.95
N ALA A 383 -9.89 -11.91 3.76
CA ALA A 383 -10.84 -11.34 4.73
C ALA A 383 -12.08 -12.24 4.92
N LEU A 384 -12.68 -12.73 3.83
CA LEU A 384 -13.83 -13.64 3.90
C LEU A 384 -13.48 -14.96 4.59
N LEU A 385 -12.32 -15.53 4.30
CA LEU A 385 -11.88 -16.79 4.90
C LEU A 385 -11.39 -16.61 6.34
N GLY A 386 -10.90 -15.42 6.70
CA GLY A 386 -10.62 -15.01 8.08
C GLY A 386 -11.89 -14.81 8.91
N GLU A 387 -13.04 -14.55 8.26
CA GLU A 387 -14.36 -14.44 8.88
C GLU A 387 -15.34 -15.48 8.31
N PRO A 388 -15.22 -16.77 8.67
CA PRO A 388 -15.95 -17.86 8.01
C PRO A 388 -17.48 -17.75 8.06
N THR A 389 -18.03 -16.97 8.99
CA THR A 389 -19.47 -16.67 9.07
C THR A 389 -19.93 -15.77 7.91
N GLN A 390 -19.11 -14.78 7.53
CA GLN A 390 -19.38 -13.89 6.39
C GLN A 390 -19.22 -14.64 5.06
N TRP A 391 -18.21 -15.51 4.95
CA TRP A 391 -18.09 -16.40 3.78
C TRP A 391 -19.31 -17.29 3.60
N ARG A 392 -19.74 -17.99 4.67
CA ARG A 392 -20.95 -18.81 4.64
C ARG A 392 -22.20 -18.02 4.25
N ARG A 393 -22.34 -16.80 4.76
CA ARG A 393 -23.46 -15.93 4.41
C ARG A 393 -23.50 -15.60 2.91
N LEU A 394 -22.35 -15.32 2.29
CA LEU A 394 -22.27 -15.09 0.84
C LEU A 394 -22.56 -16.37 0.03
N VAL A 395 -22.11 -17.53 0.51
CA VAL A 395 -22.41 -18.85 -0.09
C VAL A 395 -23.91 -19.15 -0.05
N ASP A 396 -24.56 -18.95 1.10
CA ASP A 396 -25.97 -19.27 1.34
C ASP A 396 -26.92 -18.28 0.66
N ALA A 397 -26.48 -17.03 0.44
CA ALA A 397 -27.24 -15.99 -0.23
C ALA A 397 -26.44 -15.32 -1.37
N PRO A 398 -26.35 -15.95 -2.56
CA PRO A 398 -25.55 -15.44 -3.68
C PRO A 398 -25.93 -14.04 -4.18
N ASP A 399 -27.18 -13.62 -3.97
CA ASP A 399 -27.65 -12.27 -4.32
C ASP A 399 -26.93 -11.17 -3.51
N LEU A 400 -26.26 -11.52 -2.40
CA LEU A 400 -25.42 -10.59 -1.62
C LEU A 400 -24.11 -10.24 -2.33
N VAL A 401 -23.76 -10.84 -3.46
CA VAL A 401 -22.45 -10.60 -4.10
C VAL A 401 -22.21 -9.13 -4.41
N GLU A 402 -23.25 -8.38 -4.79
CA GLU A 402 -23.12 -6.94 -5.07
C GLU A 402 -22.79 -6.15 -3.79
N THR A 403 -23.51 -6.39 -2.70
CA THR A 403 -23.25 -5.71 -1.41
C THR A 403 -21.94 -6.16 -0.78
N ALA A 404 -21.60 -7.44 -0.94
CA ALA A 404 -20.35 -8.01 -0.45
C ALA A 404 -19.15 -7.35 -1.14
N VAL A 405 -19.23 -7.10 -2.44
CA VAL A 405 -18.16 -6.43 -3.18
C VAL A 405 -17.94 -4.99 -2.69
N GLU A 406 -19.01 -4.21 -2.48
CA GLU A 406 -18.86 -2.86 -1.91
C GLU A 406 -18.28 -2.92 -0.49
N GLU A 407 -18.68 -3.91 0.33
CA GLU A 407 -18.10 -4.08 1.66
C GLU A 407 -16.63 -4.48 1.60
N LEU A 408 -16.23 -5.40 0.73
CA LEU A 408 -14.83 -5.79 0.60
C LEU A 408 -13.99 -4.61 0.11
N MET A 409 -14.51 -3.81 -0.81
CA MET A 409 -13.84 -2.58 -1.24
C MET A 409 -13.63 -1.60 -0.09
N ARG A 410 -14.63 -1.42 0.79
CA ARG A 410 -14.51 -0.61 2.01
C ARG A 410 -13.49 -1.22 2.97
N TYR A 411 -13.63 -2.50 3.28
CA TYR A 411 -12.91 -3.21 4.33
C TYR A 411 -11.42 -3.37 4.01
N VAL A 412 -11.08 -3.87 2.82
CA VAL A 412 -9.66 -4.10 2.46
C VAL A 412 -9.01 -2.89 1.84
N THR A 413 -9.80 -1.94 1.31
CA THR A 413 -9.38 -0.73 0.58
C THR A 413 -8.10 -0.94 -0.25
N PRO A 414 -8.21 -1.53 -1.46
CA PRO A 414 -7.05 -1.97 -2.26
C PRO A 414 -5.99 -0.90 -2.52
N PHE A 415 -6.41 0.37 -2.51
CA PHE A 415 -5.55 1.55 -2.61
C PHE A 415 -5.72 2.40 -1.33
N PRO A 416 -5.00 2.09 -0.24
CA PRO A 416 -5.35 2.64 1.07
C PRO A 416 -5.06 4.15 1.16
N VAL A 417 -4.07 4.65 0.44
CA VAL A 417 -3.79 6.09 0.32
C VAL A 417 -4.01 6.53 -1.12
N GLY A 418 -4.98 7.41 -1.35
CA GLY A 418 -5.26 8.00 -2.66
C GLY A 418 -4.09 8.79 -3.24
N LEU A 419 -4.10 8.98 -4.56
CA LEU A 419 -3.11 9.82 -5.22
C LEU A 419 -3.20 11.25 -4.69
N ALA A 420 -2.05 11.84 -4.38
CA ALA A 420 -2.04 13.21 -3.86
C ALA A 420 -2.45 14.21 -4.96
N ARG A 421 -2.95 15.36 -4.54
CA ARG A 421 -3.34 16.51 -5.35
C ARG A 421 -2.51 17.71 -4.94
N ILE A 422 -2.41 18.70 -5.83
CA ILE A 422 -1.78 19.98 -5.52
C ILE A 422 -2.91 21.00 -5.38
N ALA A 423 -2.96 21.70 -4.24
CA ALA A 423 -3.93 22.77 -4.05
C ALA A 423 -3.55 23.98 -4.93
N SER A 424 -4.38 24.38 -5.89
CA SER A 424 -4.12 25.54 -6.76
C SER A 424 -4.37 26.88 -6.08
N ALA A 425 -5.09 26.88 -4.96
CA ALA A 425 -5.33 28.03 -4.11
C ALA A 425 -5.49 27.57 -2.65
N PRO A 426 -5.42 28.48 -1.65
CA PRO A 426 -5.67 28.10 -0.27
C PRO A 426 -7.07 27.46 -0.08
N ILE A 427 -7.12 26.36 0.66
CA ILE A 427 -8.36 25.64 0.99
C ILE A 427 -8.49 25.46 2.50
N ASP A 428 -9.69 25.70 3.04
CA ASP A 428 -9.99 25.48 4.45
C ASP A 428 -10.57 24.09 4.66
N VAL A 429 -9.91 23.29 5.48
CA VAL A 429 -10.25 21.89 5.74
C VAL A 429 -10.29 21.67 7.25
N ALA A 430 -11.48 21.40 7.79
CA ALA A 430 -11.70 21.18 9.23
C ALA A 430 -11.06 22.27 10.13
N GLY A 431 -11.19 23.54 9.73
CA GLY A 431 -10.62 24.68 10.47
C GLY A 431 -9.10 24.88 10.30
N ARG A 432 -8.47 24.14 9.38
CA ARG A 432 -7.07 24.33 8.99
C ARG A 432 -6.99 24.86 7.57
N THR A 433 -6.22 25.92 7.36
CA THR A 433 -5.93 26.42 6.02
C THR A 433 -4.75 25.67 5.43
N ILE A 434 -4.99 24.93 4.36
CA ILE A 434 -3.98 24.33 3.49
C ILE A 434 -3.59 25.40 2.47
N ALA A 435 -2.32 25.77 2.42
CA ALA A 435 -1.82 26.77 1.48
C ALA A 435 -1.86 26.28 0.03
N ALA A 436 -1.85 27.21 -0.93
CA ALA A 436 -1.58 26.89 -2.33
C ALA A 436 -0.25 26.13 -2.48
N ASP A 437 -0.15 25.36 -3.55
CA ASP A 437 0.99 24.49 -3.91
C ASP A 437 1.30 23.38 -2.90
N SER A 438 0.44 23.19 -1.88
CA SER A 438 0.57 22.09 -0.93
C SER A 438 0.06 20.78 -1.52
N LEU A 439 0.77 19.69 -1.22
CA LEU A 439 0.30 18.34 -1.53
C LEU A 439 -0.79 17.92 -0.55
N VAL A 440 -1.88 17.35 -1.06
CA VAL A 440 -3.01 16.83 -0.30
C VAL A 440 -3.30 15.39 -0.73
N ALA A 441 -3.16 14.43 0.18
CA ALA A 441 -3.50 13.03 -0.01
C ALA A 441 -4.62 12.62 0.94
N ALA A 442 -5.32 11.54 0.60
CA ALA A 442 -6.36 10.98 1.46
C ALA A 442 -5.99 9.55 1.85
N SER A 443 -6.02 9.24 3.15
CA SER A 443 -6.09 7.87 3.62
C SER A 443 -7.52 7.37 3.43
N LEU A 444 -7.76 6.73 2.30
CA LEU A 444 -9.04 6.15 1.93
C LEU A 444 -9.43 5.04 2.89
N ILE A 445 -8.45 4.26 3.38
CA ILE A 445 -8.71 3.19 4.34
C ILE A 445 -9.14 3.74 5.71
N ALA A 446 -8.54 4.85 6.17
CA ALA A 446 -8.98 5.50 7.40
C ALA A 446 -10.39 6.05 7.25
N ALA A 447 -10.67 6.74 6.14
CA ALA A 447 -12.00 7.25 5.83
C ALA A 447 -13.05 6.12 5.70
N ASN A 448 -12.67 4.97 5.15
CA ASN A 448 -13.53 3.78 5.02
C ASN A 448 -13.76 3.04 6.34
N HIS A 449 -12.96 3.34 7.37
CA HIS A 449 -13.11 2.84 8.74
C HIS A 449 -13.42 3.96 9.73
N ASP A 450 -14.02 5.06 9.25
CA ASP A 450 -14.41 6.17 10.10
C ASP A 450 -15.67 5.82 10.91
N PRO A 451 -15.60 5.72 12.25
CA PRO A 451 -16.76 5.42 13.08
C PRO A 451 -17.83 6.52 13.05
N ALA A 452 -17.49 7.75 12.62
CA ALA A 452 -18.49 8.80 12.38
C ALA A 452 -19.37 8.49 11.16
N ARG A 453 -18.91 7.63 10.24
CA ARG A 453 -19.65 7.24 9.03
C ARG A 453 -20.19 5.82 9.05
N PHE A 454 -19.44 4.87 9.59
CA PHE A 454 -19.76 3.45 9.54
C PHE A 454 -19.91 2.90 10.97
N THR A 455 -21.05 2.26 11.27
CA THR A 455 -21.23 1.48 12.50
C THR A 455 -20.33 0.24 12.46
N ASP A 456 -19.63 -0.06 13.55
CA ASP A 456 -18.65 -1.15 13.64
C ASP A 456 -17.72 -1.19 12.41
N PRO A 457 -16.91 -0.14 12.18
CA PRO A 457 -16.16 0.02 10.94
C PRO A 457 -15.15 -1.11 10.71
N ASP A 458 -14.62 -1.70 11.78
CA ASP A 458 -13.62 -2.76 11.72
C ASP A 458 -14.23 -4.17 11.57
N ALA A 459 -15.57 -4.28 11.55
CA ALA A 459 -16.27 -5.53 11.29
C ALA A 459 -16.59 -5.69 9.79
N LEU A 460 -16.33 -6.88 9.26
CA LEU A 460 -16.75 -7.28 7.92
C LEU A 460 -18.24 -7.69 7.95
N ASP A 461 -19.09 -6.98 7.21
CA ASP A 461 -20.50 -7.35 7.02
C ASP A 461 -20.85 -7.36 5.52
N VAL A 462 -20.92 -8.56 4.92
CA VAL A 462 -21.18 -8.70 3.46
C VAL A 462 -22.55 -8.17 3.00
N ALA A 463 -23.44 -7.83 3.93
CA ALA A 463 -24.74 -7.23 3.63
C ALA A 463 -24.82 -5.74 4.01
N ARG A 464 -23.70 -5.10 4.39
CA ARG A 464 -23.69 -3.70 4.82
C ARG A 464 -24.32 -2.81 3.75
N SER A 465 -25.37 -2.08 4.14
CA SER A 465 -26.06 -1.13 3.29
C SER A 465 -26.66 0.01 4.13
N ALA A 466 -26.53 1.29 3.77
CA ALA A 466 -25.75 1.82 2.64
C ALA A 466 -24.23 1.73 2.87
N ASN A 467 -23.45 1.65 1.79
CA ASN A 467 -21.98 1.53 1.86
C ASN A 467 -21.24 2.62 1.05
N PRO A 468 -21.25 3.89 1.50
CA PRO A 468 -20.69 5.03 0.80
C PRO A 468 -19.16 5.12 0.97
N HIS A 469 -18.45 4.05 0.65
CA HIS A 469 -16.99 3.97 0.76
C HIS A 469 -16.28 4.84 -0.30
N LEU A 470 -15.04 5.22 -0.01
CA LEU A 470 -14.19 6.09 -0.83
C LEU A 470 -13.08 5.32 -1.55
N SER A 471 -13.16 3.99 -1.67
CA SER A 471 -12.10 3.15 -2.27
C SER A 471 -11.82 3.47 -3.74
N PHE A 472 -12.74 4.17 -4.42
CA PHE A 472 -12.57 4.69 -5.77
C PHE A 472 -12.16 6.16 -5.81
N GLY A 473 -11.79 6.75 -4.66
CA GLY A 473 -11.63 8.19 -4.51
C GLY A 473 -12.97 8.94 -4.61
N HIS A 474 -12.88 10.25 -4.80
CA HIS A 474 -14.04 11.13 -4.95
C HIS A 474 -13.70 12.34 -5.85
N GLY A 475 -14.72 13.05 -6.33
CA GLY A 475 -14.56 14.28 -7.11
C GLY A 475 -13.97 14.06 -8.51
N HIS A 476 -13.14 15.02 -8.96
CA HIS A 476 -12.61 15.07 -10.34
C HIS A 476 -11.91 13.77 -10.77
N HIS A 477 -11.29 13.08 -9.82
CA HIS A 477 -10.50 11.88 -10.01
C HIS A 477 -11.16 10.58 -9.54
N TYR A 478 -12.49 10.55 -9.41
CA TYR A 478 -13.22 9.30 -9.15
C TYR A 478 -12.78 8.20 -10.14
N CYS A 479 -12.57 6.97 -9.68
CA CYS A 479 -12.01 5.91 -10.51
C CYS A 479 -12.84 5.70 -11.80
N VAL A 480 -12.19 5.87 -12.96
CA VAL A 480 -12.84 5.67 -14.27
C VAL A 480 -13.17 4.19 -14.53
N GLY A 481 -12.43 3.28 -13.89
CA GLY A 481 -12.63 1.83 -13.96
C GLY A 481 -13.57 1.25 -12.90
N ALA A 482 -14.28 2.08 -12.13
CA ALA A 482 -15.06 1.60 -10.99
C ALA A 482 -16.13 0.56 -11.38
N ALA A 483 -16.83 0.77 -12.49
CA ALA A 483 -17.82 -0.19 -12.99
C ALA A 483 -17.18 -1.53 -13.39
N LEU A 484 -16.02 -1.49 -14.05
CA LEU A 484 -15.29 -2.69 -14.47
C LEU A 484 -14.77 -3.47 -13.26
N ALA A 485 -14.14 -2.79 -12.30
CA ALA A 485 -13.64 -3.41 -11.07
C ALA A 485 -14.76 -4.08 -10.26
N ARG A 486 -15.96 -3.46 -10.20
CA ARG A 486 -17.15 -4.08 -9.60
C ARG A 486 -17.57 -5.34 -10.35
N ALA A 487 -17.70 -5.28 -11.67
CA ALA A 487 -18.11 -6.42 -12.48
C ALA A 487 -17.12 -7.60 -12.34
N GLU A 488 -15.81 -7.33 -12.38
CA GLU A 488 -14.75 -8.32 -12.16
C GLU A 488 -14.87 -8.97 -10.77
N ALA A 489 -14.94 -8.16 -9.72
CA ALA A 489 -15.05 -8.65 -8.35
C ALA A 489 -16.34 -9.46 -8.13
N GLN A 490 -17.48 -8.99 -8.63
CA GLN A 490 -18.77 -9.69 -8.52
C GLN A 490 -18.70 -11.07 -9.18
N ILE A 491 -18.13 -11.15 -10.39
CA ILE A 491 -17.97 -12.42 -11.10
C ILE A 491 -17.02 -13.36 -10.35
N ALA A 492 -15.88 -12.84 -9.89
CA ALA A 492 -14.87 -13.62 -9.19
C ALA A 492 -15.39 -14.17 -7.85
N PHE A 493 -15.86 -13.31 -6.96
CA PHE A 493 -16.36 -13.72 -5.64
C PHE A 493 -17.62 -14.59 -5.76
N GLY A 494 -18.55 -14.23 -6.64
CA GLY A 494 -19.75 -15.04 -6.87
C GLY A 494 -19.43 -16.42 -7.44
N THR A 495 -18.42 -16.53 -8.32
CA THR A 495 -17.96 -17.82 -8.86
C THR A 495 -17.23 -18.66 -7.83
N LEU A 496 -16.36 -18.05 -7.02
CA LEU A 496 -15.70 -18.73 -5.90
C LEU A 496 -16.73 -19.28 -4.89
N ALA A 497 -17.72 -18.46 -4.48
CA ALA A 497 -18.74 -18.86 -3.51
C ALA A 497 -19.60 -20.01 -4.04
N ARG A 498 -20.00 -19.94 -5.31
CA ARG A 498 -20.80 -20.98 -5.98
C ARG A 498 -20.05 -22.30 -6.18
N ARG A 499 -18.78 -22.26 -6.58
CA ARG A 499 -18.01 -23.46 -6.98
C ARG A 499 -17.23 -24.10 -5.83
N PHE A 500 -16.86 -23.30 -4.83
CA PHE A 500 -15.94 -23.69 -3.75
C PHE A 500 -16.46 -23.23 -2.38
N PRO A 501 -17.69 -23.62 -1.97
CA PRO A 501 -18.28 -23.17 -0.71
C PRO A 501 -17.46 -23.60 0.52
N GLY A 502 -16.69 -24.69 0.42
CA GLY A 502 -15.79 -25.19 1.47
C GLY A 502 -14.35 -24.70 1.39
N MET A 503 -14.04 -23.69 0.56
CA MET A 503 -12.69 -23.12 0.45
C MET A 503 -12.15 -22.68 1.81
N ARG A 504 -10.85 -22.87 2.06
CA ARG A 504 -10.18 -22.47 3.30
C ARG A 504 -8.75 -21.99 3.08
N LEU A 505 -8.23 -21.20 4.02
CA LEU A 505 -6.80 -20.92 4.11
C LEU A 505 -6.03 -22.21 4.40
N ALA A 506 -4.82 -22.31 3.85
CA ALA A 506 -3.88 -23.39 4.14
C ALA A 506 -2.96 -23.06 5.33
N VAL A 507 -2.90 -21.78 5.73
CA VAL A 507 -2.11 -21.23 6.83
C VAL A 507 -2.98 -20.32 7.71
N ASP A 508 -2.51 -19.96 8.90
CA ASP A 508 -3.20 -18.97 9.74
C ASP A 508 -3.16 -17.57 9.10
N THR A 509 -4.17 -16.73 9.38
CA THR A 509 -4.19 -15.34 8.87
C THR A 509 -2.99 -14.50 9.32
N ARG A 510 -2.37 -14.84 10.46
CA ARG A 510 -1.16 -14.20 10.99
C ARG A 510 0.09 -14.52 10.16
N GLU A 511 0.10 -15.62 9.40
CA GLU A 511 1.19 -16.03 8.52
C GLU A 511 1.12 -15.37 7.13
N LEU A 512 0.08 -14.57 6.86
CA LEU A 512 -0.08 -13.90 5.58
C LEU A 512 0.84 -12.69 5.44
N HIS A 513 1.70 -12.72 4.43
CA HIS A 513 2.68 -11.67 4.18
C HIS A 513 2.14 -10.62 3.20
N TYR A 514 2.10 -9.36 3.66
CA TYR A 514 1.70 -8.22 2.85
C TYR A 514 2.94 -7.47 2.35
N ARG A 515 2.88 -6.98 1.11
CA ARG A 515 3.87 -6.00 0.64
C ARG A 515 3.72 -4.70 1.43
N GLN A 516 4.82 -4.22 2.01
CA GLN A 516 4.87 -2.96 2.75
C GLN A 516 5.30 -1.79 1.83
N ASN A 517 4.40 -1.32 0.97
CA ASN A 517 4.57 -0.13 0.11
C ASN A 517 3.23 0.64 0.01
N ARG A 518 3.10 1.69 -0.82
CA ARG A 518 1.87 2.51 -1.06
C ARG A 518 0.60 1.71 -1.36
N MET A 519 0.70 0.46 -1.82
CA MET A 519 -0.44 -0.45 -1.88
C MET A 519 -0.23 -1.62 -0.93
N ARG A 520 -1.31 -2.00 -0.25
CA ARG A 520 -1.34 -3.15 0.65
C ARG A 520 -1.96 -4.35 -0.07
N TYR A 521 -1.15 -5.32 -0.45
CA TYR A 521 -1.63 -6.57 -1.04
C TYR A 521 -0.78 -7.76 -0.59
N LEU A 522 -1.40 -8.93 -0.59
CA LEU A 522 -0.76 -10.20 -0.26
C LEU A 522 0.29 -10.58 -1.31
N LEU A 523 1.48 -10.98 -0.84
CA LEU A 523 2.50 -11.58 -1.69
C LEU A 523 2.06 -12.99 -2.12
N GLU A 524 1.49 -13.74 -1.17
CA GLU A 524 0.95 -15.07 -1.38
C GLU A 524 -0.35 -15.25 -0.59
N LEU A 525 -1.24 -16.09 -1.12
CA LEU A 525 -2.48 -16.50 -0.46
C LEU A 525 -2.64 -18.02 -0.57
N PRO A 526 -1.99 -18.79 0.32
CA PRO A 526 -2.09 -20.25 0.34
C PRO A 526 -3.49 -20.70 0.74
N ILE A 527 -4.20 -21.39 -0.16
CA ILE A 527 -5.56 -21.90 0.08
C ILE A 527 -5.73 -23.33 -0.41
N VAL A 528 -6.82 -23.97 0.00
CA VAL A 528 -7.34 -25.21 -0.60
C VAL A 528 -8.78 -24.96 -1.03
N LEU A 529 -9.10 -25.17 -2.31
CA LEU A 529 -10.43 -24.90 -2.87
C LEU A 529 -11.48 -25.95 -2.46
N ARG A 530 -11.07 -27.22 -2.35
CA ARG A 530 -11.90 -28.35 -1.93
C ARG A 530 -11.11 -29.21 -0.94
N PRO A 531 -11.01 -28.78 0.34
CA PRO A 531 -10.28 -29.54 1.33
C PRO A 531 -10.91 -30.91 1.58
N SER A 532 -10.08 -31.95 1.66
CA SER A 532 -10.46 -33.28 2.11
C SER A 532 -10.35 -33.37 3.64
N GLY A 533 -11.48 -33.63 4.32
CA GLY A 533 -11.53 -33.82 5.78
C GLY A 533 -12.20 -32.67 6.56
N PRO A 534 -12.45 -32.86 7.87
CA PRO A 534 -13.04 -31.84 8.74
C PRO A 534 -12.11 -30.62 8.88
N PRO A 535 -12.65 -29.42 9.19
CA PRO A 535 -11.86 -28.20 9.29
C PRO A 535 -10.70 -28.38 10.28
N ALA A 536 -9.49 -27.97 9.88
CA ALA A 536 -8.38 -27.86 10.82
C ALA A 536 -8.76 -26.85 11.91
N ALA A 537 -8.61 -27.23 13.17
CA ALA A 537 -8.91 -26.35 14.28
C ALA A 537 -8.01 -25.10 14.19
N THR A 538 -8.61 -23.94 13.93
CA THR A 538 -7.95 -22.64 14.10
C THR A 538 -7.54 -22.50 15.56
N ALA A 539 -6.24 -22.39 15.81
CA ALA A 539 -5.72 -22.05 17.14
C ALA A 539 -6.14 -20.61 17.46
N ALA A 540 -6.94 -20.45 18.51
CA ALA A 540 -7.45 -19.16 18.99
C ALA A 540 -6.31 -18.16 19.25
#